data_AF-A0A060BVL2-F1
#
_entry.id   AF-A0A060BVL2-F1
#
_cell.length_a   1.000
_cell.length_b   1.000
_cell.length_c   1.000
_cell.angle_alpha   90.00
_cell.angle_beta   90.00
_cell.angle_gamma   90.00
#
_symmetry.space_group_name_H-M   'P 1'
#
loop_
_entity.id
_entity.type
_entity.pdbx_description
1 polymer ?
#
loop_
_entity_poly.entity_id
_entity_poly.type
_entity_poly.pdbx_seq_one_letter_code
_entity_poly.pdbx_strand_id
1 'polypeptide(L)'
;MPMRSRYTVFDAAESFEKPLSGHFKMGSQDGRNADIVLNSRYLTIKGTPVLPVMGECHFSRIKPSHWKDVILKMKACGINIVSTYVFWNRHEEIEGQFDWEGEKNLREFIELCRDNGLFVS
;
A
#
# COMPACT_ATOMS: atom_id res chain seq x y z
N MET A 1 5.37 -14.82 -55.07
CA MET A 1 4.21 -14.38 -54.28
C MET A 1 4.34 -14.96 -52.87
N PRO A 2 4.58 -14.19 -51.80
CA PRO A 2 4.47 -14.73 -50.45
C PRO A 2 3.17 -14.29 -49.77
N MET A 3 2.51 -15.30 -49.17
CA MET A 3 1.33 -15.24 -48.32
C MET A 3 1.54 -14.34 -47.09
N ARG A 4 0.55 -13.49 -46.76
CA ARG A 4 0.48 -12.80 -45.46
C ARG A 4 -0.06 -13.74 -44.39
N SER A 5 0.77 -14.02 -43.39
CA SER A 5 0.31 -14.56 -42.11
C SER A 5 -0.60 -13.54 -41.41
N ARG A 6 -1.78 -13.98 -40.96
CA ARG A 6 -2.70 -13.18 -40.13
C ARG A 6 -2.25 -13.28 -38.68
N TYR A 7 -1.49 -12.29 -38.21
CA TYR A 7 -1.34 -12.05 -36.77
C TYR A 7 -2.14 -10.80 -36.40
N THR A 8 -2.95 -10.90 -35.36
CA THR A 8 -3.59 -9.74 -34.73
C THR A 8 -2.59 -9.13 -33.76
N VAL A 9 -2.24 -7.86 -33.98
CA VAL A 9 -1.41 -7.07 -33.07
C VAL A 9 -2.30 -6.58 -31.93
N PHE A 10 -1.95 -6.92 -30.69
CA PHE A 10 -2.52 -6.31 -29.49
C PHE A 10 -1.55 -5.24 -29.00
N ASP A 11 -1.99 -3.97 -29.00
CA ASP A 11 -1.23 -2.86 -28.42
C ASP A 11 -1.65 -2.70 -26.96
N ALA A 12 -0.73 -2.99 -26.03
CA ALA A 12 -0.96 -2.78 -24.60
C ALA A 12 -1.15 -1.30 -24.22
N ALA A 13 -0.88 -0.36 -25.14
CA ALA A 13 -1.15 1.06 -25.00
C ALA A 13 -2.62 1.43 -25.27
N GLU A 14 -3.40 0.58 -25.92
CA GLU A 14 -4.81 0.88 -26.20
C GLU A 14 -5.73 0.37 -25.09
N SER A 15 -6.25 1.31 -24.30
CA SER A 15 -7.40 1.09 -23.41
C SER A 15 -8.06 2.43 -23.07
N PHE A 16 -9.02 2.86 -23.90
CA PHE A 16 -9.57 4.22 -23.91
C PHE A 16 -10.89 4.42 -23.16
N GLU A 17 -11.41 3.39 -22.47
CA GLU A 17 -12.66 3.56 -21.72
C GLU A 17 -12.43 4.33 -20.42
N LYS A 18 -13.27 5.34 -20.18
CA LYS A 18 -13.28 6.09 -18.92
C LYS A 18 -13.45 5.10 -17.76
N PRO A 19 -12.59 5.13 -16.72
CA PRO A 19 -12.72 4.23 -15.59
C PRO A 19 -14.11 4.34 -14.96
N LEU A 20 -14.74 3.20 -14.72
CA LEU A 20 -16.03 3.16 -14.03
C LEU A 20 -15.79 3.51 -12.56
N SER A 21 -16.61 4.40 -12.00
CA SER A 21 -16.53 4.84 -10.61
C SER A 21 -17.88 4.66 -9.89
N GLY A 22 -17.90 4.70 -8.57
CA GLY A 22 -19.15 4.67 -7.77
C GLY A 22 -19.84 3.30 -7.68
N HIS A 23 -19.26 2.25 -8.27
CA HIS A 23 -19.75 0.88 -8.16
C HIS A 23 -19.22 0.15 -6.91
N PHE A 24 -18.07 0.57 -6.38
CA PHE A 24 -17.52 0.07 -5.13
C PHE A 24 -18.12 0.84 -3.95
N LYS A 25 -19.01 0.20 -3.19
CA LYS A 25 -19.78 0.80 -2.08
C LYS A 25 -19.30 0.31 -0.71
N MET A 26 -17.99 0.41 -0.48
CA MET A 26 -17.35 0.03 0.78
C MET A 26 -16.40 1.16 1.20
N GLY A 27 -16.38 1.50 2.49
CA GLY A 27 -15.66 2.67 3.01
C GLY A 27 -16.51 3.46 4.01
N SER A 28 -16.06 4.64 4.42
CA SER A 28 -16.76 5.43 5.44
C SER A 28 -18.13 5.90 4.93
N GLN A 29 -19.15 5.83 5.80
CA GLN A 29 -20.57 6.05 5.46
C GLN A 29 -20.93 7.52 5.26
N ASP A 30 -19.96 8.42 5.49
CA ASP A 30 -20.17 9.85 5.62
C ASP A 30 -20.35 10.53 4.25
N GLY A 31 -19.99 9.85 3.15
CA GLY A 31 -20.23 10.29 1.76
C GLY A 31 -19.64 11.66 1.38
N ARG A 32 -18.88 12.29 2.29
CA ARG A 32 -18.28 13.62 2.18
C ARG A 32 -16.80 13.43 2.53
N ASN A 33 -15.90 13.55 1.56
CA ASN A 33 -14.45 13.32 1.68
C ASN A 33 -13.98 11.87 1.89
N ALA A 34 -14.28 10.96 0.96
CA ALA A 34 -13.47 9.75 0.85
C ALA A 34 -12.09 10.12 0.31
N ASP A 35 -11.08 10.21 1.19
CA ASP A 35 -9.69 10.47 0.82
C ASP A 35 -9.11 9.32 -0.02
N ILE A 36 -9.68 8.11 0.03
CA ILE A 36 -9.29 6.97 -0.79
C ILE A 36 -10.50 6.50 -1.60
N VAL A 37 -10.42 6.54 -2.92
CA VAL A 37 -11.51 6.12 -3.83
C VAL A 37 -11.00 5.08 -4.81
N LEU A 38 -11.76 4.00 -5.01
CA LEU A 38 -11.47 2.97 -6.01
C LEU A 38 -12.33 3.16 -7.27
N ASN A 39 -11.70 3.05 -8.43
CA ASN A 39 -12.40 2.87 -9.70
C ASN A 39 -12.00 1.54 -10.33
N SER A 40 -12.50 1.26 -11.54
CA SER A 40 -12.26 -0.02 -12.22
C SER A 40 -10.80 -0.28 -12.64
N ARG A 41 -9.87 0.65 -12.38
CA ARG A 41 -8.47 0.57 -12.83
C ARG A 41 -7.43 0.94 -11.76
N TYR A 42 -7.71 1.92 -10.90
CA TYR A 42 -6.75 2.45 -9.93
C TYR A 42 -7.44 3.02 -8.70
N LEU A 43 -6.63 3.29 -7.67
CA LEU A 43 -7.04 4.06 -6.48
C LEU A 43 -6.76 5.54 -6.72
N THR A 44 -7.57 6.42 -6.14
CA THR A 44 -7.16 7.81 -5.91
C THR A 44 -6.94 8.01 -4.42
N ILE A 45 -5.88 8.75 -4.07
CA ILE A 45 -5.62 9.21 -2.71
C ILE A 45 -5.64 10.73 -2.75
N LYS A 46 -6.59 11.35 -2.04
CA LYS A 46 -6.88 12.80 -2.05
C LYS A 46 -7.03 13.33 -3.49
N GLY A 47 -7.73 12.58 -4.32
CA GLY A 47 -7.95 12.89 -5.74
C GLY A 47 -6.78 12.58 -6.68
N THR A 48 -5.61 12.21 -6.16
CA THR A 48 -4.43 11.86 -6.99
C THR A 48 -4.47 10.38 -7.37
N PRO A 49 -4.43 10.01 -8.67
CA PRO A 49 -4.33 8.62 -9.10
C PRO A 49 -3.07 7.91 -8.58
N VAL A 50 -3.25 6.73 -8.02
CA VAL A 50 -2.20 5.87 -7.46
C VAL A 50 -2.45 4.43 -7.90
N LEU A 51 -1.41 3.78 -8.43
CA LEU A 51 -1.37 2.33 -8.56
C LEU A 51 -0.78 1.77 -7.26
N PRO A 52 -1.53 1.02 -6.43
CA PRO A 52 -1.00 0.48 -5.19
C PRO A 52 0.04 -0.62 -5.49
N VAL A 53 1.26 -0.41 -5.01
CA VAL A 53 2.34 -1.41 -5.03
C VAL A 53 2.73 -1.68 -3.59
N MET A 54 2.34 -2.85 -3.10
CA MET A 54 2.47 -3.25 -1.71
C MET A 54 3.68 -4.14 -1.49
N GLY A 55 4.36 -3.95 -0.37
CA GLY A 55 5.38 -4.87 0.13
C GLY A 55 5.21 -5.13 1.62
N GLU A 56 5.35 -6.39 2.02
CA GLU A 56 5.19 -6.80 3.41
C GLU A 56 6.49 -6.57 4.20
N CYS A 57 6.39 -5.93 5.38
CA CYS A 57 7.49 -5.73 6.29
C CYS A 57 6.99 -5.74 7.74
N HIS A 58 7.23 -6.83 8.47
CA HIS A 58 6.86 -6.93 9.87
C HIS A 58 7.87 -6.18 10.75
N PHE A 59 7.57 -4.93 11.13
CA PHE A 59 8.48 -4.07 11.92
C PHE A 59 8.97 -4.75 13.20
N SER A 60 8.10 -5.51 13.87
CA SER A 60 8.39 -6.20 15.14
C SER A 60 9.35 -7.39 15.04
N ARG A 61 9.89 -7.66 13.85
CA ARG A 61 10.93 -8.68 13.60
C ARG A 61 12.26 -8.05 13.21
N ILE A 62 12.36 -6.72 13.23
CA ILE A 62 13.51 -5.94 12.78
C ILE A 62 13.87 -4.96 13.89
N LYS A 63 15.16 -4.85 14.23
CA LYS A 63 15.61 -3.84 15.21
C LYS A 63 15.25 -2.43 14.72
N PRO A 64 14.84 -1.49 15.59
CA PRO A 64 14.44 -0.14 15.17
C PRO A 64 15.52 0.60 14.39
N SER A 65 16.80 0.37 14.73
CA SER A 65 17.95 0.94 14.02
C SER A 65 18.04 0.55 12.53
N HIS A 66 17.33 -0.50 12.10
CA HIS A 66 17.31 -0.96 10.71
C HIS A 66 16.02 -0.62 9.96
N TRP A 67 14.97 -0.12 10.62
CA TRP A 67 13.70 0.18 9.95
C TRP A 67 13.86 1.14 8.78
N LYS A 68 14.63 2.22 8.98
CA LYS A 68 14.83 3.23 7.93
C LYS A 68 15.51 2.65 6.69
N ASP A 69 16.50 1.79 6.89
CA ASP A 69 17.22 1.13 5.79
C ASP A 69 16.28 0.22 4.98
N VAL A 70 15.46 -0.59 5.65
CA VAL A 70 14.47 -1.46 5.01
C VAL A 70 13.42 -0.64 4.25
N ILE A 71 12.88 0.40 4.87
CA ILE A 71 11.91 1.33 4.26
C ILE A 71 12.45 1.98 2.99
N LEU A 72 13.71 2.45 3.02
CA LEU A 72 14.35 3.06 1.85
C LEU A 72 14.58 2.04 0.72
N LYS A 73 14.94 0.80 1.05
CA LYS A 73 15.05 -0.28 0.06
C LYS A 73 13.71 -0.62 -0.58
N MET A 74 12.64 -0.71 0.22
CA MET A 74 11.30 -0.93 -0.31
C MET A 74 10.89 0.18 -1.28
N LYS A 75 11.09 1.44 -0.87
CA LYS A 75 10.82 2.60 -1.73
C LYS A 75 11.63 2.57 -3.03
N ALA A 76 12.91 2.20 -2.97
CA ALA A 76 13.77 2.07 -4.15
C ALA A 76 13.28 0.99 -5.13
N CYS A 77 12.60 -0.06 -4.62
CA CYS A 77 11.94 -1.08 -5.44
C CYS A 77 10.58 -0.65 -6.01
N GLY A 78 10.16 0.61 -5.81
CA GLY A 78 8.88 1.13 -6.31
C GLY A 78 7.67 0.79 -5.44
N ILE A 79 7.87 0.24 -4.24
CA ILE A 79 6.79 0.04 -3.26
C ILE A 79 6.33 1.41 -2.77
N ASN A 80 5.02 1.62 -2.72
CA ASN A 80 4.40 2.84 -2.19
C ASN A 80 3.51 2.60 -0.97
N ILE A 81 3.18 1.35 -0.67
CA ILE A 81 2.44 0.94 0.53
C ILE A 81 3.23 -0.15 1.25
N VAL A 82 3.59 0.10 2.50
CA VAL A 82 4.15 -0.91 3.41
C VAL A 82 2.99 -1.62 4.08
N SER A 83 2.89 -2.94 3.93
CA SER A 83 1.96 -3.78 4.68
C SER A 83 2.66 -4.35 5.89
N THR A 84 2.04 -4.29 7.07
CA THR A 84 2.63 -4.87 8.29
C THR A 84 1.60 -5.48 9.23
N TYR A 85 1.93 -6.65 9.78
CA TYR A 85 1.22 -7.19 10.93
C TYR A 85 1.57 -6.50 12.25
N VAL A 86 0.56 -6.36 13.10
CA VAL A 86 0.69 -6.06 14.54
C VAL A 86 0.37 -7.34 15.30
N PHE A 87 1.41 -8.02 15.81
CA PHE A 87 1.23 -9.28 16.53
C PHE A 87 0.74 -8.99 17.95
N TRP A 88 -0.54 -9.22 18.22
CA TRP A 88 -1.16 -8.96 19.53
C TRP A 88 -0.37 -9.65 20.66
N ASN A 89 -0.07 -10.94 20.53
CA ASN A 89 0.68 -11.71 21.52
C ASN A 89 2.08 -11.17 21.86
N ARG A 90 2.65 -10.25 21.06
CA ARG A 90 3.90 -9.55 21.39
C ARG A 90 3.67 -8.24 22.13
N HIS A 91 2.53 -7.59 21.90
CA HIS A 91 2.19 -6.32 22.51
C HIS A 91 1.47 -6.52 23.85
N GLU A 92 0.77 -7.63 24.08
CA GLU A 92 0.10 -7.96 25.34
C GLU A 92 0.49 -9.38 25.77
N GLU A 93 1.72 -9.56 26.26
CA GLU A 93 2.21 -10.86 26.75
C GLU A 93 1.57 -11.26 28.09
N ILE A 94 1.13 -10.26 28.87
CA ILE A 94 0.34 -10.41 30.09
C ILE A 94 -0.97 -9.64 29.87
N GLU A 95 -2.11 -10.27 30.13
CA GLU A 95 -3.43 -9.66 29.96
C GLU A 95 -3.51 -8.31 30.70
N GLY A 96 -3.97 -7.28 29.99
CA GLY A 96 -4.06 -5.89 30.43
C GLY A 96 -2.75 -5.10 30.39
N GLN A 97 -1.61 -5.71 30.07
CA GLN A 97 -0.30 -5.06 30.07
C GLN A 97 0.27 -4.93 28.66
N PHE A 98 0.09 -3.75 28.08
CA PHE A 98 0.58 -3.45 26.74
C PHE A 98 2.01 -2.90 26.74
N ASP A 99 2.86 -3.43 25.85
CA ASP A 99 4.22 -2.98 25.60
C ASP A 99 4.36 -2.52 24.14
N TRP A 100 4.70 -1.24 23.96
CA TRP A 100 4.90 -0.56 22.68
C TRP A 100 6.32 -0.03 22.53
N GLU A 101 7.27 -0.50 23.35
CA GLU A 101 8.64 -0.01 23.34
C GLU A 101 9.53 -0.78 22.35
N GLY A 102 10.63 -0.14 21.94
CA GLY A 102 11.65 -0.76 21.08
C GLY A 102 11.07 -1.34 19.79
N GLU A 103 11.28 -2.64 19.55
CA GLU A 103 10.80 -3.33 18.34
C GLU A 103 9.26 -3.37 18.23
N LYS A 104 8.53 -3.10 19.32
CA LYS A 104 7.06 -3.08 19.37
C LYS A 104 6.49 -1.68 19.11
N ASN A 105 7.34 -0.68 18.87
CA ASN A 105 6.92 0.69 18.65
C ASN A 105 6.31 0.91 17.26
N LEU A 106 5.03 0.56 17.13
CA LEU A 106 4.25 0.74 15.91
C LEU A 106 4.18 2.21 15.48
N ARG A 107 4.06 3.14 16.43
CA ARG A 107 3.96 4.58 16.15
C ARG A 107 5.19 5.06 15.41
N GLU A 108 6.38 4.80 15.97
CA GLU A 108 7.65 5.23 15.39
C GLU A 108 7.85 4.63 14.00
N PHE A 109 7.50 3.36 13.80
CA PHE A 109 7.55 2.74 12.48
C PHE A 109 6.62 3.41 11.46
N ILE A 110 5.35 3.69 11.82
CA ILE A 110 4.39 4.36 10.92
C ILE A 110 4.85 5.79 10.60
N GLU A 111 5.32 6.53 11.60
CA GLU A 111 5.83 7.89 11.40
C GLU A 111 7.04 7.88 10.46
N LEU A 112 7.93 6.90 10.59
CA LEU A 112 9.06 6.73 9.69
C LEU A 112 8.62 6.40 8.25
N CYS A 113 7.60 5.55 8.06
CA CYS A 113 7.02 5.30 6.74
C CYS A 113 6.44 6.59 6.12
N ARG A 114 5.65 7.34 6.90
CA ARG A 114 5.07 8.62 6.50
C ARG A 114 6.14 9.63 6.09
N ASP A 115 7.18 9.78 6.90
CA ASP A 115 8.27 10.74 6.65
C ASP A 115 9.09 10.38 5.41
N ASN A 116 9.05 9.11 4.97
CA ASN A 116 9.62 8.65 3.72
C ASN A 116 8.61 8.60 2.56
N GLY A 117 7.38 9.09 2.76
CA GLY A 117 6.36 9.19 1.71
C GLY A 117 5.77 7.84 1.29
N LEU A 118 5.75 6.86 2.19
CA LEU A 118 5.07 5.58 2.00
C LEU A 118 3.75 5.57 2.77
N PHE A 119 2.72 4.98 2.19
CA PHE A 119 1.50 4.63 2.90
C PHE A 119 1.72 3.35 3.72
N VAL A 120 0.84 3.10 4.69
CA VAL A 120 0.86 1.87 5.49
C VAL A 120 -0.52 1.21 5.42
N SER A 121 -0.53 -0.12 5.27
CA SER A 121 -1.72 -0.97 5.36
C SER A 121 -1.59 -2.00 6.45
#